data_AF-S5TKX2-F1
#
_entry.id   AF-S5TKX2-F1
#
_cell.length_a   1.000
_cell.length_b   1.000
_cell.length_c   1.000
_cell.angle_alpha   90.00
_cell.angle_beta   90.00
_cell.angle_gamma   90.00
#
_symmetry.space_group_name_H-M   'P 1'
#
loop_
_entity.id
_entity.type
_entity.pdbx_description
1 polymer ?
#
loop_
_entity_poly.entity_id
_entity_poly.type
_entity_poly.pdbx_seq_one_letter_code
_entity_poly.pdbx_strand_id
1 'polypeptide(L)'
;MLRFVAASVLICVVYHVATISAAPHPPTTAAPLVANQAAYDTKFDNIDLDEVLNQERLLRNYIKCLENTGPCTPDSKMLKEILPDAISTDCAKCSEKQRLGSAKVTHFLIDNRPEDWARLEQIYDPQGNYRLNYLAAKDKGDGVEKTTEAVTKTQA
;
A
#
# COMPACT_ATOMS: atom_id res chain seq x y z
N MET A 1 -35.36 -21.07 40.99
CA MET A 1 -34.28 -20.68 40.06
C MET A 1 -34.26 -21.51 38.77
N LEU A 2 -34.65 -22.80 38.78
CA LEU A 2 -34.61 -23.67 37.59
C LEU A 2 -35.63 -23.34 36.48
N ARG A 3 -36.73 -22.63 36.81
CA ARG A 3 -37.80 -22.28 35.84
C ARG A 3 -37.46 -21.09 34.92
N PHE A 4 -36.54 -20.21 35.33
CA PHE A 4 -36.13 -19.06 34.51
C PHE A 4 -35.11 -19.45 33.43
N VAL A 5 -34.25 -20.44 33.70
CA VAL A 5 -33.25 -20.92 32.73
C VAL A 5 -33.90 -21.62 31.53
N ALA A 6 -34.97 -22.40 31.76
CA ALA A 6 -35.69 -23.08 30.69
C ALA A 6 -36.38 -22.12 29.71
N ALA A 7 -36.94 -21.01 30.21
CA ALA A 7 -37.59 -19.99 29.38
C ALA A 7 -36.57 -19.22 28.51
N SER A 8 -35.40 -18.89 29.05
CA SER A 8 -34.33 -18.21 28.29
C SER A 8 -33.73 -19.09 27.20
N VAL A 9 -33.54 -20.39 27.45
CA VAL A 9 -33.02 -21.34 26.45
C VAL A 9 -34.04 -21.58 25.33
N LEU A 10 -35.33 -21.68 25.65
CA LEU A 10 -36.38 -21.80 24.64
C LEU A 10 -36.47 -20.58 23.71
N ILE A 11 -36.37 -19.37 24.26
CA ILE A 11 -36.38 -18.11 23.49
C ILE A 11 -35.14 -18.01 22.56
N CYS A 12 -33.96 -18.48 22.99
CA CYS A 12 -32.79 -18.52 22.12
C CYS A 12 -32.91 -19.54 20.99
N VAL A 13 -33.55 -20.71 21.23
CA VAL A 13 -33.73 -21.73 20.19
C VAL A 13 -34.74 -21.28 19.13
N VAL A 14 -35.83 -20.60 19.48
CA VAL A 14 -36.72 -20.01 18.46
C VAL A 14 -36.08 -18.86 17.68
N TYR A 15 -35.17 -18.09 18.29
CA TYR A 15 -34.41 -17.05 17.58
C TYR A 15 -33.38 -17.61 16.59
N HIS A 16 -32.81 -18.79 16.87
CA HIS A 16 -31.85 -19.44 15.97
C HIS A 16 -32.50 -20.30 14.88
N VAL A 17 -33.74 -20.77 15.05
CA VAL A 17 -34.44 -21.59 14.03
C VAL A 17 -35.14 -20.74 12.95
N ALA A 18 -35.34 -19.44 13.17
CA ALA A 18 -36.14 -18.58 12.29
C ALA A 18 -35.38 -17.83 11.17
N THR A 19 -34.09 -18.06 10.93
CA THR A 19 -33.33 -17.30 9.90
C THR A 19 -32.89 -18.07 8.66
N ILE A 20 -33.24 -19.36 8.50
CA ILE A 20 -32.95 -20.08 7.24
C ILE A 20 -34.16 -19.96 6.29
N SER A 21 -34.42 -18.74 5.82
CA SER A 21 -35.19 -18.55 4.58
C SER A 21 -34.20 -18.64 3.42
N ALA A 22 -33.98 -19.87 2.94
CA ALA A 22 -33.26 -20.11 1.70
C ALA A 22 -34.18 -19.72 0.52
N ALA A 23 -34.09 -18.47 0.08
CA ALA A 23 -34.63 -18.07 -1.21
C ALA A 23 -33.79 -18.69 -2.34
N PRO A 24 -34.41 -19.32 -3.37
CA PRO A 24 -33.69 -19.83 -4.52
C PRO A 24 -33.19 -18.65 -5.35
N HIS A 25 -31.90 -18.40 -5.30
CA HIS A 25 -31.19 -17.49 -6.20
C HIS A 25 -30.95 -18.23 -7.52
N PRO A 26 -31.10 -17.57 -8.68
CA PRO A 26 -30.83 -18.18 -9.99
C PRO A 26 -29.37 -18.66 -10.08
N PRO A 27 -29.07 -19.69 -10.90
CA PRO A 27 -27.70 -20.14 -11.10
C PRO A 27 -26.92 -19.04 -11.82
N THR A 28 -26.21 -18.21 -11.06
CA THR A 28 -25.18 -17.33 -11.60
C THR A 28 -24.04 -18.24 -12.05
N THR A 29 -24.03 -18.54 -13.34
CA THR A 29 -22.87 -19.08 -14.06
C THR A 29 -21.73 -18.08 -13.87
N ALA A 30 -20.91 -18.26 -12.84
CA ALA A 30 -19.75 -17.42 -12.57
C ALA A 30 -18.64 -17.80 -13.55
N ALA A 31 -18.57 -17.08 -14.67
CA ALA A 31 -17.31 -16.94 -15.39
C ALA A 31 -16.30 -16.24 -14.44
N PRO A 32 -15.02 -16.65 -14.41
CA PRO A 32 -14.02 -15.95 -13.62
C PRO A 32 -13.88 -14.55 -14.22
N LEU A 33 -14.34 -13.54 -13.49
CA LEU A 33 -14.02 -12.15 -13.78
C LEU A 33 -12.52 -12.01 -13.50
N VAL A 34 -11.70 -12.01 -14.55
CA VAL A 34 -10.37 -11.40 -14.48
C VAL A 34 -10.65 -9.94 -14.21
N ALA A 35 -10.67 -9.56 -12.93
CA ALA A 35 -10.77 -8.17 -12.53
C ALA A 35 -9.50 -7.50 -13.02
N ASN A 36 -9.58 -6.87 -14.19
CA ASN A 36 -8.54 -5.98 -14.68
C ASN A 36 -8.56 -4.76 -13.73
N GLN A 37 -7.84 -4.86 -12.61
CA GLN A 37 -7.75 -3.78 -11.64
C GLN A 37 -7.11 -2.60 -12.35
N ALA A 38 -7.83 -1.47 -12.41
CA ALA A 38 -7.32 -0.27 -13.06
C ALA A 38 -6.01 0.16 -12.37
N ALA A 39 -4.99 0.44 -13.18
CA ALA A 39 -3.72 0.99 -12.71
C ALA A 39 -3.96 2.33 -11.99
N TYR A 40 -3.02 2.72 -11.12
CA TYR A 40 -3.04 4.07 -10.56
C TYR A 40 -2.85 5.11 -11.66
N ASP A 41 -3.42 6.30 -11.46
CA ASP A 41 -3.23 7.42 -12.38
C ASP A 41 -1.72 7.76 -12.49
N THR A 42 -1.25 8.05 -13.72
CA THR A 42 0.16 8.26 -14.07
C THR A 42 0.50 9.72 -14.30
N LYS A 43 -0.44 10.64 -14.04
CA LYS A 43 -0.31 12.11 -14.12
C LYS A 43 0.98 12.66 -13.52
N PHE A 44 1.48 12.02 -12.47
CA PHE A 44 2.62 12.48 -11.68
C PHE A 44 3.89 11.61 -11.84
N ASP A 45 3.90 10.69 -12.80
CA ASP A 45 5.04 9.79 -13.04
C ASP A 45 6.31 10.51 -13.54
N ASN A 46 6.21 11.80 -13.92
CA ASN A 46 7.34 12.61 -14.41
C ASN A 46 7.78 13.69 -13.40
N ILE A 47 7.42 13.57 -12.11
CA ILE A 47 7.97 14.44 -11.07
C ILE A 47 9.49 14.22 -10.97
N ASP A 48 10.24 15.32 -10.84
CA ASP A 48 11.68 15.25 -10.57
C ASP A 48 11.91 14.82 -9.11
N LEU A 49 12.13 13.51 -8.93
CA LEU A 49 12.39 12.94 -7.61
C LEU A 49 13.73 13.42 -7.04
N ASP A 50 14.73 13.72 -7.87
CA ASP A 50 16.03 14.21 -7.37
C ASP A 50 15.88 15.62 -6.81
N GLU A 51 15.09 16.47 -7.45
CA GLU A 51 14.76 17.79 -6.92
C GLU A 51 14.06 17.66 -5.56
N VAL A 52 13.04 16.81 -5.46
CA VAL A 52 12.29 16.61 -4.21
C VAL A 52 13.19 16.10 -3.10
N LEU A 53 14.01 15.08 -3.35
CA LEU A 53 14.85 14.44 -2.35
C LEU A 53 16.01 15.33 -1.88
N ASN A 54 16.54 16.21 -2.73
CA ASN A 54 17.65 17.10 -2.39
C ASN A 54 17.20 18.45 -1.79
N GLN A 55 15.91 18.80 -1.88
CA GLN A 55 15.39 20.03 -1.30
C GLN A 55 14.73 19.78 0.07
N GLU A 56 15.42 20.10 1.16
CA GLU A 56 14.95 19.91 2.54
C GLU A 56 13.53 20.44 2.77
N ARG A 57 13.25 21.65 2.29
CA ARG A 57 11.93 22.28 2.46
C ARG A 57 10.84 21.51 1.71
N LEU A 58 11.14 21.02 0.51
CA LEU A 58 10.19 20.31 -0.33
C LEU A 58 9.91 18.92 0.26
N LEU A 59 10.96 18.13 0.52
CA LEU A 59 10.85 16.81 1.13
C LEU A 59 10.08 16.83 2.44
N ARG A 60 10.37 17.80 3.33
CA ARG A 60 9.63 17.95 4.59
C ARG A 60 8.14 18.22 4.40
N ASN A 61 7.74 18.92 3.34
CA ASN A 61 6.32 19.16 3.06
C ASN A 61 5.63 17.86 2.59
N TYR A 62 6.29 17.04 1.77
CA TYR A 62 5.78 15.71 1.42
C TYR A 62 5.61 14.84 2.67
N ILE A 63 6.64 14.74 3.51
CA ILE A 63 6.59 13.95 4.74
C ILE A 63 5.43 14.41 5.63
N LYS A 64 5.28 15.71 5.87
CA LYS A 64 4.16 16.24 6.66
C LYS A 64 2.78 15.94 6.06
N CYS A 65 2.65 16.00 4.73
CA CYS A 65 1.41 15.60 4.07
C CYS A 65 1.10 14.13 4.37
N LEU A 66 2.07 13.24 4.17
CA LEU A 66 1.94 11.79 4.42
C LEU A 66 1.63 11.49 5.90
N GLU A 67 2.23 12.23 6.82
CA GLU A 67 1.98 12.14 8.27
C GLU A 67 0.63 12.73 8.73
N ASN A 68 -0.15 13.36 7.84
CA ASN A 68 -1.33 14.16 8.20
C ASN A 68 -1.02 15.38 9.10
N THR A 69 0.22 15.89 9.10
CA THR A 69 0.67 17.00 9.96
C THR A 69 0.87 18.32 9.22
N GLY A 70 0.58 18.36 7.91
CA GLY A 70 0.70 19.55 7.08
C GLY A 70 -0.11 19.49 5.79
N PRO A 71 -0.05 20.57 4.99
CA PRO A 71 -0.78 20.64 3.73
C PRO A 71 -0.20 19.68 2.69
N CYS A 72 -1.07 19.22 1.79
CA CYS A 72 -0.69 18.40 0.65
C CYS A 72 -0.78 19.20 -0.65
N THR A 73 0.22 19.07 -1.51
CA THR A 73 0.12 19.38 -2.94
C THR A 73 -0.74 18.31 -3.65
N PRO A 74 -1.27 18.58 -4.86
CA PRO A 74 -2.11 17.61 -5.56
C PRO A 74 -1.48 16.22 -5.77
N ASP A 75 -0.16 16.17 -5.95
CA ASP A 75 0.61 14.94 -6.14
C ASP A 75 0.90 14.21 -4.84
N SER A 76 1.34 14.90 -3.78
CA SER A 76 1.53 14.29 -2.46
C SER A 76 0.21 13.80 -1.85
N LYS A 77 -0.91 14.48 -2.15
CA LYS A 77 -2.25 14.04 -1.78
C LYS A 77 -2.61 12.71 -2.46
N MET A 78 -2.38 12.63 -3.76
CA MET A 78 -2.64 11.40 -4.50
C MET A 78 -1.77 10.24 -4.00
N LEU A 79 -0.47 10.48 -3.80
CA LEU A 79 0.45 9.50 -3.21
C LEU A 79 -0.07 8.99 -1.87
N LYS A 80 -0.45 9.89 -0.97
CA LYS A 80 -1.00 9.55 0.34
C LYS A 80 -2.23 8.65 0.27
N GLU A 81 -3.13 8.91 -0.68
CA GLU A 81 -4.37 8.15 -0.86
C GLU A 81 -4.10 6.74 -1.39
N ILE A 82 -3.10 6.55 -2.26
CA ILE A 82 -2.78 5.24 -2.85
C ILE A 82 -1.84 4.39 -1.97
N LEU A 83 -1.02 5.00 -1.11
CA LEU A 83 0.01 4.28 -0.33
C LEU A 83 -0.52 3.07 0.46
N PRO A 84 -1.68 3.12 1.16
CA PRO A 84 -2.19 1.96 1.89
C PRO A 84 -2.49 0.75 0.98
N ASP A 85 -3.07 0.99 -0.20
CA ASP A 85 -3.33 -0.06 -1.19
C ASP A 85 -2.03 -0.55 -1.84
N ALA A 86 -1.12 0.37 -2.18
CA ALA A 86 0.15 0.04 -2.80
C ALA A 86 1.04 -0.82 -1.88
N ILE A 87 1.06 -0.56 -0.57
CA ILE A 87 1.86 -1.36 0.37
C ILE A 87 1.19 -2.71 0.66
N SER A 88 -0.13 -2.74 0.86
CA SER A 88 -0.84 -4.00 1.14
C SER A 88 -0.89 -4.97 -0.04
N THR A 89 -0.74 -4.46 -1.27
CA THR A 89 -0.80 -5.26 -2.50
C THR A 89 0.52 -5.39 -3.22
N ASP A 90 1.63 -4.96 -2.60
CA ASP A 90 2.97 -4.96 -3.22
C ASP A 90 2.98 -4.26 -4.59
N CYS A 91 2.40 -3.06 -4.64
CA CYS A 91 2.34 -2.19 -5.81
C CYS A 91 1.69 -2.85 -7.03
N ALA A 92 0.67 -3.70 -6.84
CA ALA A 92 0.03 -4.47 -7.91
C ALA A 92 -0.49 -3.60 -9.07
N LYS A 93 -0.93 -2.37 -8.77
CA LYS A 93 -1.50 -1.41 -9.73
C LYS A 93 -0.52 -0.31 -10.17
N CYS A 94 0.71 -0.35 -9.69
CA CYS A 94 1.70 0.69 -9.99
C CYS A 94 2.21 0.59 -11.41
N SER A 95 2.42 1.75 -12.05
CA SER A 95 3.20 1.83 -13.29
C SER A 95 4.67 1.46 -13.02
N GLU A 96 5.42 1.18 -14.08
CA GLU A 96 6.87 0.94 -13.96
C GLU A 96 7.60 2.15 -13.35
N LYS A 97 7.24 3.37 -13.77
CA LYS A 97 7.79 4.61 -13.21
C LYS A 97 7.47 4.76 -11.73
N GLN A 98 6.26 4.41 -11.31
CA GLN A 98 5.86 4.46 -9.90
C GLN A 98 6.64 3.44 -9.05
N ARG A 99 6.91 2.24 -9.58
CA ARG A 99 7.72 1.21 -8.89
C ARG A 99 9.18 1.64 -8.74
N LEU A 100 9.78 2.17 -9.80
CA LEU A 100 11.16 2.65 -9.77
C LEU A 100 11.29 3.90 -8.88
N GLY A 101 10.34 4.82 -8.99
CA GLY A 101 10.29 6.04 -8.20
C GLY A 101 10.06 5.75 -6.72
N SER A 102 9.14 4.83 -6.38
CA SER A 102 8.90 4.44 -4.99
C SER A 102 10.16 3.82 -4.39
N ALA A 103 10.79 2.87 -5.08
CA ALA A 103 12.05 2.26 -4.62
C ALA A 103 13.16 3.29 -4.38
N LYS A 104 13.33 4.26 -5.29
CA LYS A 104 14.30 5.35 -5.12
C LYS A 104 14.03 6.16 -3.85
N VAL A 105 12.78 6.58 -3.66
CA VAL A 105 12.38 7.42 -2.52
C VAL A 105 12.49 6.66 -1.20
N THR A 106 11.99 5.43 -1.14
CA THR A 106 12.02 4.61 0.08
C THR A 106 13.45 4.27 0.49
N HIS A 107 14.31 3.86 -0.46
CA HIS A 107 15.72 3.59 -0.17
C HIS A 107 16.43 4.85 0.34
N PHE A 108 16.22 6.00 -0.31
CA PHE A 108 16.79 7.26 0.15
C PHE A 108 16.34 7.60 1.58
N LEU A 109 15.05 7.45 1.89
CA LEU A 109 14.52 7.75 3.22
C LEU A 109 15.08 6.79 4.28
N ILE A 110 15.18 5.49 3.97
CA ILE A 110 15.76 4.51 4.90
C ILE A 110 17.22 4.85 5.21
N ASP A 111 18.01 5.19 4.17
CA ASP A 111 19.45 5.40 4.31
C ASP A 111 19.83 6.78 4.87
N ASN A 112 19.12 7.83 4.45
CA ASN A 112 19.51 9.21 4.69
C ASN A 112 18.59 9.94 5.67
N ARG A 113 17.37 9.43 5.87
CA ARG A 113 16.33 10.07 6.69
C ARG A 113 15.65 9.05 7.63
N PRO A 114 16.41 8.25 8.39
CA PRO A 114 15.87 7.11 9.13
C PRO A 114 14.80 7.51 10.16
N GLU A 115 14.89 8.70 10.75
CA GLU A 115 13.88 9.22 11.67
C GLU A 115 12.56 9.57 10.97
N ASP A 116 12.63 10.12 9.76
CA ASP A 116 11.45 10.41 8.94
C ASP A 116 10.82 9.11 8.43
N TRP A 117 11.66 8.16 7.97
CA TRP A 117 11.20 6.83 7.58
C TRP A 117 10.48 6.13 8.73
N ALA A 118 11.05 6.12 9.94
CA ALA A 118 10.46 5.42 11.08
C ALA A 118 9.03 5.92 11.40
N ARG A 119 8.75 7.22 11.24
CA ARG A 119 7.41 7.77 11.44
C ARG A 119 6.45 7.36 10.33
N LEU A 120 6.89 7.37 9.08
CA LEU A 120 6.07 6.93 7.95
C LEU A 120 5.80 5.42 7.98
N GLU A 121 6.80 4.61 8.33
CA GLU A 121 6.69 3.16 8.45
C GLU A 121 5.61 2.78 9.47
N GLN A 122 5.55 3.46 10.62
CA GLN A 122 4.48 3.24 11.61
C GLN A 122 3.08 3.52 11.07
N ILE A 123 2.93 4.40 10.08
CA ILE A 123 1.64 4.75 9.48
C ILE A 123 1.24 3.74 8.41
N TYR A 124 2.19 3.32 7.57
CA TYR A 124 1.88 2.61 6.32
C TYR A 124 2.35 1.15 6.26
N ASP A 125 3.43 0.79 6.95
CA ASP A 125 3.94 -0.59 7.07
C ASP A 125 4.33 -0.90 8.52
N PRO A 126 3.36 -1.08 9.45
CA PRO A 126 3.67 -1.33 10.87
C PRO A 126 4.46 -2.63 11.13
N GLN A 127 4.51 -3.53 10.15
CA GLN A 127 5.31 -4.75 10.22
C GLN A 127 6.78 -4.50 9.84
N GLY A 128 7.06 -3.39 9.13
CA GLY A 128 8.39 -3.00 8.68
C GLY A 128 8.97 -3.95 7.64
N ASN A 129 8.13 -4.72 6.96
CA ASN A 129 8.55 -5.77 6.02
C ASN A 129 9.40 -5.17 4.90
N TYR A 130 9.03 -3.99 4.39
CA TYR A 130 9.76 -3.35 3.30
C TYR A 130 11.21 -3.04 3.70
N ARG A 131 11.39 -2.36 4.84
CA ARG A 131 12.72 -1.99 5.34
C ARG A 131 13.57 -3.23 5.59
N LEU A 132 13.00 -4.26 6.24
CA LEU A 132 13.72 -5.50 6.53
C LEU A 132 14.20 -6.19 5.24
N ASN A 133 13.35 -6.26 4.22
CA ASN A 133 13.71 -6.84 2.93
C ASN A 133 14.80 -6.03 2.22
N TYR A 134 14.70 -4.70 2.25
CA TYR A 134 15.69 -3.79 1.68
C TYR A 134 17.06 -3.96 2.34
N LEU A 135 17.13 -3.93 3.68
CA LEU A 135 18.39 -4.08 4.42
C LEU A 135 19.00 -5.46 4.18
N ALA A 136 18.19 -6.52 4.17
CA ALA A 136 18.66 -7.87 3.87
C ALA A 136 19.19 -8.02 2.43
N ALA A 137 18.63 -7.28 1.46
CA ALA A 137 19.14 -7.24 0.09
C ALA A 137 20.44 -6.41 -0.01
N LYS A 138 20.52 -5.29 0.70
CA LYS A 138 21.70 -4.42 0.76
C LYS A 138 22.90 -5.11 1.40
N ASP A 139 22.69 -5.82 2.51
CA ASP A 139 23.74 -6.55 3.24
C ASP A 139 24.33 -7.73 2.43
N LYS A 140 23.58 -8.24 1.45
CA LYS A 140 24.04 -9.29 0.53
C LYS A 140 24.93 -8.77 -0.60
N GLY A 141 25.14 -7.46 -0.67
CA GLY A 141 26.11 -6.80 -1.55
C GLY A 141 25.66 -6.70 -3.02
N ASP A 142 25.54 -5.47 -3.50
CA ASP A 142 26.06 -5.03 -4.80
C ASP A 142 25.79 -5.92 -6.03
N GLY A 143 24.56 -6.46 -6.14
CA GLY A 143 24.12 -7.26 -7.28
C GLY A 143 23.00 -6.66 -8.13
N VAL A 144 22.42 -5.53 -7.74
CA VAL A 144 21.21 -4.96 -8.38
C VAL A 144 21.50 -3.72 -9.25
N GLU A 145 22.70 -3.13 -9.16
CA GLU A 145 23.11 -1.97 -9.97
C GLU A 145 23.38 -2.30 -11.46
N LYS A 146 23.11 -3.54 -11.93
CA LYS A 146 23.22 -3.87 -13.36
C LYS A 146 21.92 -3.84 -14.16
N THR A 147 20.76 -3.73 -13.51
CA THR A 147 19.48 -3.86 -14.24
C THR A 147 18.97 -2.54 -14.83
N THR A 148 19.43 -1.38 -14.33
CA THR A 148 18.94 -0.08 -14.82
C THR A 148 19.76 0.46 -16.00
N GLU A 149 21.03 0.09 -16.15
CA GLU A 149 21.83 0.44 -17.34
C GLU A 149 21.52 -0.42 -18.58
N ALA A 150 20.93 -1.61 -18.40
CA ALA A 150 20.58 -2.49 -19.51
C ALA A 150 19.33 -2.02 -20.29
N VAL A 151 18.43 -1.26 -19.67
CA VAL A 151 17.21 -0.76 -20.32
C VAL A 151 17.50 0.41 -21.26
N THR A 152 18.52 1.23 -20.98
CA THR A 152 18.85 2.40 -21.82
C THR A 152 19.67 2.05 -23.07
N LYS A 153 20.34 0.89 -23.11
CA LYS A 153 21.23 0.53 -24.25
C LYS A 153 20.58 -0.34 -25.34
N THR A 154 19.27 -0.58 -25.26
CA THR A 154 18.53 -1.34 -26.30
C THR A 154 17.61 -0.46 -27.16
N GLN A 155 17.68 0.87 -27.01
CA GLN A 155 16.96 1.82 -27.88
C GLN A 155 17.92 2.91 -28.42
N ALA A 156 19.03 2.48 -29.02
CA ALA A 156 19.87 3.29 -29.89
C ALA A 156 20.31 2.47 -31.10
#